data_AF-A0A194SBU4-F1
#
_entry.id   AF-A0A194SBU4-F1
#
_cell.length_a   1.000
_cell.length_b   1.000
_cell.length_c   1.000
_cell.angle_alpha   90.00
_cell.angle_beta   90.00
_cell.angle_gamma   90.00
#
_symmetry.space_group_name_H-M   'P 1'
#
loop_
_entity.id
_entity.type
_entity.pdbx_description
1 polymer ?
#
loop_
_entity_poly.entity_id
_entity_poly.type
_entity_poly.pdbx_seq_one_letter_code
_entity_poly.pdbx_strand_id
1 'polypeptide(L)' 'ARPITDLDKVEYPEGSKAPSAELNAGAEPGKFRYDREFLLQFMQVCQAKPDKLPNL' A
#
# COMPACT_ATOMS: atom_id res chain seq x y z
N ALA A 1 0.82 -9.23 -10.21
CA ALA A 1 0.31 -9.00 -8.84
C ALA A 1 -1.16 -9.39 -8.77
N ARG A 2 -1.69 -9.77 -7.60
CA ARG A 2 -3.13 -10.00 -7.37
C ARG A 2 -3.70 -8.81 -6.60
N PRO A 3 -4.95 -8.36 -6.88
CA PRO A 3 -5.58 -7.28 -6.11
C PRO A 3 -5.67 -7.64 -4.62
N ILE A 4 -5.40 -6.66 -3.76
CA ILE A 4 -5.62 -6.80 -2.32
C ILE A 4 -7.11 -6.57 -2.06
N THR A 5 -7.74 -7.52 -1.38
CA THR A 5 -9.16 -7.44 -0.99
C THR A 5 -9.35 -7.24 0.50
N ASP A 6 -8.31 -7.49 1.29
CA ASP A 6 -8.32 -7.51 2.76
C ASP A 6 -6.89 -7.22 3.24
N LEU A 7 -6.72 -6.17 4.06
CA LEU A 7 -5.41 -5.76 4.56
C LEU A 7 -4.88 -6.72 5.62
N ASP A 8 -5.77 -7.41 6.35
CA ASP A 8 -5.38 -8.34 7.41
C ASP A 8 -4.75 -9.63 6.85
N LYS A 9 -4.89 -9.86 5.53
CA LYS A 9 -4.31 -10.99 4.80
C LYS A 9 -2.98 -10.65 4.12
N VAL A 10 -2.51 -9.41 4.25
CA VAL A 10 -1.24 -8.99 3.66
C VAL A 10 -0.12 -9.16 4.68
N GLU A 11 0.85 -10.00 4.34
CA GLU A 11 2.04 -10.17 5.14
C GLU A 11 3.08 -9.11 4.76
N TYR A 12 3.64 -8.46 5.77
CA TYR A 12 4.69 -7.46 5.63
C TYR A 12 6.02 -8.05 6.09
N PRO A 13 7.10 -7.94 5.30
CA PRO A 13 8.40 -8.45 5.69
C PRO A 13 8.97 -7.70 6.90
N GLU A 14 9.91 -8.34 7.59
CA GLU A 14 10.62 -7.76 8.72
C GLU A 14 11.24 -6.40 8.36
N GLY A 15 11.11 -5.42 9.26
CA GLY A 15 11.60 -4.06 9.06
C GLY A 15 10.68 -3.14 8.23
N SER A 16 9.60 -3.67 7.64
CA SER A 16 8.55 -2.85 7.03
C SER A 16 7.35 -2.67 7.95
N LYS A 17 6.71 -1.52 7.86
CA LYS A 17 5.49 -1.19 8.61
C LYS A 17 4.27 -1.62 7.81
N ALA A 18 3.30 -2.23 8.50
CA ALA A 18 1.93 -2.40 8.02
C ALA A 18 1.16 -1.06 8.04
N PRO A 19 0.05 -0.92 7.30
CA PRO A 19 -0.84 0.24 7.38
C PRO A 19 -1.41 0.42 8.79
N SER A 20 -1.59 1.67 9.21
CA SER A 20 -2.29 1.96 10.47
C SER A 20 -3.73 1.43 10.46
N ALA A 21 -4.03 0.53 11.41
CA ALA A 21 -5.36 -0.06 11.56
C ALA A 21 -6.42 1.00 11.89
N GLU A 22 -6.05 2.03 12.66
CA GLU A 22 -6.97 3.11 13.07
C GLU A 22 -7.50 3.89 11.88
N LEU A 23 -6.69 4.08 10.83
CA LEU A 23 -7.12 4.76 9.61
C LEU A 23 -8.15 3.96 8.80
N ASN A 24 -8.18 2.65 9.01
CA ASN A 24 -9.07 1.73 8.31
C ASN A 24 -10.23 1.24 9.18
N ALA A 25 -10.32 1.69 10.44
CA ALA A 25 -11.47 1.41 11.30
C ALA A 25 -12.76 1.95 10.66
N GLY A 26 -13.67 1.05 10.30
CA GLY A 26 -14.92 1.40 9.61
C GLY A 26 -14.73 1.90 8.18
N ALA A 27 -13.62 1.60 7.51
CA ALA A 27 -13.49 1.85 6.08
C ALA A 27 -14.41 0.93 5.28
N GLU A 28 -14.96 1.47 4.19
CA GLU A 28 -15.78 0.67 3.27
C GLU A 28 -14.94 -0.42 2.59
N PRO A 29 -15.51 -1.62 2.31
CA PRO A 29 -14.80 -2.68 1.61
C PRO A 29 -14.15 -2.20 0.30
N GLY A 30 -12.86 -2.48 0.12
CA GLY A 30 -12.09 -2.05 -1.05
C GLY A 30 -11.65 -0.57 -1.02
N LYS A 31 -11.93 0.16 0.06
CA LYS A 31 -11.35 1.49 0.33
C LYS A 31 -10.29 1.35 1.41
N PHE A 32 -9.04 1.63 1.03
CA PHE A 32 -7.90 1.52 1.94
C PHE A 32 -7.29 2.89 2.16
N ARG A 33 -7.04 3.23 3.42
CA ARG A 33 -6.40 4.47 3.85
C ARG A 33 -4.99 4.16 4.35
N TYR A 34 -4.03 4.97 3.94
CA TYR A 34 -2.62 4.78 4.27
C TYR A 34 -2.06 6.09 4.82
N ASP A 35 -1.27 6.02 5.89
CA ASP A 35 -0.50 7.16 6.33
C ASP A 35 0.70 7.42 5.42
N ARG A 36 1.28 8.61 5.57
CA ARG A 36 2.43 9.05 4.78
C ARG A 36 3.65 8.15 4.99
N GLU A 37 3.94 7.73 6.22
CA GLU A 37 5.15 6.94 6.51
C GLU A 37 5.11 5.59 5.82
N PHE A 38 3.95 4.91 5.86
CA PHE A 38 3.70 3.66 5.17
C PHE A 38 3.98 3.79 3.68
N LEU A 39 3.40 4.81 3.03
CA LEU A 39 3.52 5.03 1.59
C LEU A 39 4.96 5.32 1.16
N LEU A 40 5.74 6.02 1.99
CA LEU A 40 7.12 6.38 1.65
C LEU A 40 8.08 5.19 1.65
N GLN A 41 7.75 4.07 2.31
CA GLN A 41 8.56 2.85 2.26
C GLN A 41 8.74 2.34 0.82
N PHE A 42 7.78 2.62 -0.05
CA PHE A 42 7.81 2.18 -1.45
C PHE A 42 8.73 3.03 -2.33
N MET A 43 9.18 4.21 -1.88
CA MET A 43 10.06 5.08 -2.70
C MET A 43 11.35 4.39 -3.13
N GLN A 44 11.94 3.60 -2.23
CA GLN A 44 13.18 2.87 -2.51
C GLN A 44 12.92 1.47 -3.10
N VAL A 45 11.67 1.00 -3.14
CA VAL A 45 11.29 -0.34 -3.62
C VAL A 45 10.77 -0.29 -5.06
N CYS A 46 9.86 0.63 -5.37
CA CYS A 46 9.20 0.75 -6.67
C CYS A 46 9.91 1.79 -7.56
N GLN A 47 11.15 1.50 -7.95
CA GLN A 47 11.99 2.46 -8.71
C GLN A 47 11.81 2.39 -10.24
N ALA A 48 11.22 1.31 -10.75
CA ALA A 48 11.05 1.12 -12.19
C ALA A 48 9.95 2.03 -12.76
N LYS A 49 10.18 2.56 -13.97
CA LYS A 49 9.16 3.31 -14.71
C LYS A 49 8.00 2.36 -15.09
N PRO A 50 6.74 2.70 -14.81
CA PRO A 50 5.60 1.88 -15.24
C PRO A 50 5.49 1.79 -16.77
N ASP A 51 5.24 0.60 -17.30
CA ASP A 51 5.11 0.36 -18.75
C ASP A 51 4.03 1.22 -19.42
N LYS A 52 2.96 1.53 -18.68
CA LYS A 52 1.81 2.31 -19.14
C LYS A 52 1.78 3.74 -18.60
N LEU A 53 2.94 4.28 -18.20
CA LEU A 53 2.99 5.68 -17.78
C LEU A 53 2.67 6.56 -19.00
N PRO A 54 1.60 7.38 -18.97
CA PRO A 54 1.29 8.29 -20.07
C PRO A 54 2.46 9.24 -20.29
N ASN A 55 2.76 9.59 -21.55
CA ASN A 55 3.60 10.75 -21.81
C ASN A 55 2.81 11.99 -21.40
N LEU A 56 3.37 12.78 -20.48
CA LEU A 56 2.81 14.05 -20.00
C LEU A 56 3.07 15.17 -21.01
#